data_AF-A0A958V5L1-F1
#
_entry.id   AF-A0A958V5L1-F1
#
_cell.length_a   1.000
_cell.length_b   1.000
_cell.length_c   1.000
_cell.angle_alpha   90.00
_cell.angle_beta   90.00
_cell.angle_gamma   90.00
#
_symmetry.space_group_name_H-M   'P 1'
#
loop_
_entity.id
_entity.type
_entity.pdbx_description
1 polymer ?
#
loop_
_entity_poly.entity_id
_entity_poly.type
_entity_poly.pdbx_seq_one_letter_code
_entity_poly.pdbx_strand_id
1 'polypeptide(L)'
;MTLSIKYFLVFSVPLLILSCAYNDDTRSACSDAICTDEFRHINILIKHTDGDPVSLNSFKVTELENNRDLTLSLTDEGWAAVRRTGSYPIFNDGYVREYQNKEFKIEFSGFIDNQKVVDQIYTVGANCCHVYLQEGPTQLIID
;
A
#
# COMPACT_ATOMS: atom_id res chain seq x y z
N MET A 1 -73.31 24.01 27.96
CA MET A 1 -72.49 25.13 27.46
C MET A 1 -71.03 24.70 27.54
N THR A 2 -70.55 23.98 26.51
CA THR A 2 -69.78 24.50 25.35
C THR A 2 -68.42 25.06 25.78
N LEU A 3 -67.35 24.27 25.57
CA LEU A 3 -66.38 24.39 24.45
C LEU A 3 -65.22 25.34 24.89
N SER A 4 -63.93 25.08 24.72
CA SER A 4 -63.17 24.21 23.82
C SER A 4 -61.81 23.91 24.46
N ILE A 5 -61.34 22.67 24.30
CA ILE A 5 -59.90 22.38 24.30
C ILE A 5 -59.29 23.06 23.07
N LYS A 6 -58.30 23.94 23.29
CA LYS A 6 -57.42 24.45 22.24
C LYS A 6 -55.99 24.08 22.61
N TYR A 7 -55.53 22.93 22.10
CA TYR A 7 -54.11 22.67 21.95
C TYR A 7 -53.58 23.67 20.94
N PHE A 8 -52.77 24.63 21.39
CA PHE A 8 -51.92 25.41 20.49
C PHE A 8 -50.48 25.16 20.89
N LEU A 9 -49.88 24.24 20.14
CA LEU A 9 -48.45 24.00 19.99
C LEU A 9 -47.71 25.33 19.78
N VAL A 10 -46.81 25.69 20.70
CA VAL A 10 -45.56 26.38 20.35
C VAL A 10 -44.46 25.86 21.28
N PHE A 11 -43.89 24.71 20.92
CA PHE A 11 -42.61 24.26 21.45
C PHE A 11 -41.56 25.19 20.85
N SER A 12 -41.15 26.22 21.60
CA SER A 12 -40.08 27.13 21.23
C SER A 12 -38.76 26.37 21.32
N VAL A 13 -38.41 25.67 20.24
CA VAL A 13 -37.06 25.13 20.00
C VAL A 13 -36.13 26.33 19.91
N PRO A 14 -35.17 26.53 20.83
CA PRO A 14 -34.08 27.45 20.56
C PRO A 14 -33.28 26.87 19.40
N LEU A 15 -33.36 27.54 18.25
CA LEU A 15 -32.55 27.26 17.09
C LEU A 15 -31.09 27.54 17.48
N LEU A 16 -30.38 26.50 17.92
CA LEU A 16 -28.94 26.53 18.12
C LEU A 16 -28.28 26.63 16.74
N ILE A 17 -28.22 27.85 16.21
CA ILE A 17 -27.31 28.20 15.12
C ILE A 17 -25.88 28.15 15.66
N LEU A 18 -25.33 26.94 15.73
CA LEU A 18 -23.89 26.73 15.70
C LEU A 18 -23.41 27.12 14.29
N SER A 19 -23.06 28.39 14.14
CA SER A 19 -22.12 28.84 13.11
C SER A 19 -20.77 28.24 13.47
N CYS A 20 -20.49 27.04 12.95
CA CYS A 20 -19.13 26.54 12.94
C CYS A 20 -18.36 27.37 11.91
N ALA A 21 -17.43 28.17 12.43
CA ALA A 21 -16.44 28.89 11.66
C ALA A 21 -15.65 27.92 10.76
N TYR A 22 -15.40 28.40 9.55
CA TYR A 22 -14.50 27.81 8.57
C TYR A 22 -13.16 27.47 9.23
N ASN A 23 -12.85 26.17 9.32
CA ASN A 23 -11.53 25.69 9.71
C ASN A 23 -10.81 25.21 8.46
N ASP A 24 -9.58 25.70 8.33
CA ASP A 24 -8.60 25.40 7.31
C ASP A 24 -8.39 23.87 7.17
N ASP A 25 -8.94 23.27 6.11
CA ASP A 25 -8.86 21.83 5.79
C ASP A 25 -7.46 21.45 5.28
N THR A 26 -6.43 21.60 6.13
CA THR A 26 -5.10 20.99 5.89
C THR A 26 -4.89 19.73 6.71
N ARG A 27 -5.96 19.07 7.16
CA ARG A 27 -5.86 17.71 7.71
C ARG A 27 -5.51 16.76 6.56
N SER A 28 -4.35 16.10 6.67
CA SER A 28 -4.03 14.91 5.87
C SER A 28 -5.24 13.98 5.86
N ALA A 29 -5.59 13.44 4.69
CA ALA A 29 -6.72 12.50 4.52
C ALA A 29 -6.60 11.26 5.42
N CYS A 30 -5.45 11.03 6.05
CA CYS A 30 -5.21 9.92 6.96
C CYS A 30 -5.09 10.34 8.44
N SER A 31 -5.39 11.59 8.79
CA SER A 31 -5.28 12.09 10.17
C SER A 31 -6.23 11.41 11.17
N ASP A 32 -7.32 10.83 10.69
CA ASP A 32 -8.30 10.09 11.50
C ASP A 32 -8.27 8.57 11.23
N ALA A 33 -7.27 8.09 10.47
CA ALA A 33 -7.15 6.66 10.18
C ALA A 33 -6.71 5.90 11.43
N ILE A 34 -7.43 4.82 11.74
CA ILE A 34 -7.05 3.88 12.81
C ILE A 34 -6.30 2.72 12.14
N CYS A 35 -5.00 2.61 12.42
CA CYS A 35 -4.13 1.57 11.89
C CYS A 35 -3.69 0.60 12.99
N THR A 36 -3.43 -0.65 12.61
CA THR A 36 -2.78 -1.65 13.46
C THR A 36 -1.26 -1.52 13.35
N ASP A 37 -0.52 -1.93 14.38
CA ASP A 37 0.97 -1.97 14.36
C ASP A 37 1.53 -3.15 13.54
N GLU A 38 0.90 -3.46 12.41
CA GLU A 38 1.35 -4.50 11.48
C GLU A 38 2.28 -3.88 10.43
N PHE A 39 3.37 -4.56 10.08
CA PHE A 39 4.27 -4.13 9.01
C PHE A 39 4.19 -5.08 7.82
N ARG A 40 3.67 -4.59 6.70
CA ARG A 40 3.41 -5.38 5.48
C ARG A 40 4.48 -5.20 4.41
N HIS A 41 4.68 -6.29 3.68
CA HIS A 41 5.51 -6.35 2.48
C HIS A 41 4.66 -6.89 1.33
N ILE A 42 4.85 -6.33 0.15
CA ILE A 42 4.39 -6.93 -1.10
C ILE A 42 5.52 -7.84 -1.58
N ASN A 43 5.22 -9.14 -1.70
CA ASN A 43 6.17 -10.13 -2.17
C ASN A 43 5.69 -10.76 -3.48
N ILE A 44 6.63 -11.17 -4.31
CA ILE A 44 6.39 -11.98 -5.51
C ILE A 44 7.10 -13.31 -5.36
N LEU A 45 6.51 -14.37 -5.90
CA LEU A 45 7.06 -15.71 -5.91
C LEU A 45 7.66 -16.00 -7.28
N ILE A 46 8.91 -16.47 -7.34
CA ILE A 46 9.60 -16.78 -8.59
C ILE A 46 10.00 -18.25 -8.54
N LYS A 47 9.58 -19.02 -9.54
CA LYS A 47 9.81 -20.46 -9.63
C LYS A 47 10.32 -20.86 -11.01
N HIS A 48 11.05 -21.96 -11.06
CA HIS A 48 11.33 -22.66 -12.30
C HIS A 48 10.08 -23.39 -12.81
N THR A 49 10.11 -23.85 -14.05
CA THR A 49 9.01 -24.62 -14.66
C THR A 49 8.71 -25.95 -13.96
N ASP A 50 9.69 -26.54 -13.28
CA ASP A 50 9.54 -27.72 -12.42
C ASP A 50 8.90 -27.42 -11.05
N GLY A 51 8.71 -26.13 -10.73
CA GLY A 51 8.10 -25.64 -9.49
C GLY A 51 9.09 -25.29 -8.39
N ASP A 52 10.40 -25.51 -8.60
CA ASP A 52 11.43 -25.19 -7.61
C ASP A 52 11.62 -23.67 -7.48
N PRO A 53 11.95 -23.14 -6.28
CA PRO A 53 12.18 -21.72 -6.10
C PRO A 53 13.40 -21.21 -6.86
N VAL A 54 13.28 -20.05 -7.49
CA VAL A 54 14.40 -19.39 -8.15
C VAL A 54 15.26 -18.66 -7.11
N SER A 55 16.55 -18.97 -7.09
CA SER A 55 17.55 -18.33 -6.24
C SER A 55 18.32 -17.24 -7.00
N LEU A 56 17.83 -16.00 -6.95
CA LEU A 56 18.51 -14.83 -7.51
C LEU A 56 19.80 -14.50 -6.73
N ASN A 57 20.82 -14.02 -7.42
CA ASN A 57 22.02 -13.45 -6.79
C ASN A 57 21.76 -12.02 -6.30
N SER A 58 20.96 -11.26 -7.04
CA SER A 58 20.53 -9.91 -6.70
C SER A 58 19.21 -9.56 -7.36
N PHE A 59 18.53 -8.53 -6.85
CA PHE A 59 17.39 -7.92 -7.53
C PHE A 59 17.46 -6.40 -7.38
N LYS A 60 16.70 -5.71 -8.23
CA LYS A 60 16.52 -4.26 -8.19
C LYS A 60 15.04 -3.93 -8.32
N VAL A 61 14.58 -2.94 -7.57
CA VAL A 61 13.26 -2.33 -7.73
C VAL A 61 13.44 -0.87 -8.12
N THR A 62 12.86 -0.45 -9.24
CA THR A 62 12.98 0.93 -9.73
C THR A 62 11.61 1.55 -9.93
N GLU A 63 11.39 2.75 -9.39
CA GLU A 63 10.24 3.59 -9.70
C GLU A 63 10.35 4.12 -11.14
N LEU A 64 9.34 3.87 -11.97
CA LEU A 64 9.42 4.21 -13.40
C LEU A 64 9.27 5.71 -13.70
N GLU A 65 8.59 6.48 -12.84
CA GLU A 65 8.33 7.90 -13.10
C GLU A 65 9.61 8.74 -13.08
N ASN A 66 10.50 8.47 -12.13
CA ASN A 66 11.70 9.27 -11.86
C ASN A 66 13.00 8.46 -11.84
N ASN A 67 12.94 7.15 -12.13
CA ASN A 67 14.06 6.20 -12.07
C ASN A 67 14.70 6.07 -10.67
N ARG A 68 13.93 6.29 -9.61
CA ARG A 68 14.40 6.14 -8.24
C ARG A 68 14.55 4.67 -7.86
N ASP A 69 15.66 4.35 -7.19
CA ASP A 69 15.90 3.02 -6.65
C ASP A 69 15.11 2.82 -5.35
N LEU A 70 14.24 1.81 -5.34
CA LEU A 70 13.40 1.40 -4.21
C LEU A 70 13.79 0.01 -3.69
N THR A 71 14.97 -0.49 -4.07
CA THR A 71 15.43 -1.84 -3.70
C THR A 71 15.53 -1.96 -2.19
N LEU A 72 14.74 -2.88 -1.63
CA LEU A 72 14.75 -3.17 -0.20
C LEU A 72 16.03 -3.90 0.18
N SER A 73 16.73 -3.37 1.19
CA SER A 73 17.91 -4.03 1.74
C SER A 73 17.51 -5.24 2.57
N LEU A 74 18.17 -6.39 2.33
CA LEU A 74 17.98 -7.62 3.08
C LEU A 74 19.22 -7.93 3.92
N THR A 75 19.01 -8.48 5.12
CA THR A 75 20.09 -9.08 5.92
C THR A 75 20.55 -10.40 5.28
N ASP A 76 21.64 -10.98 5.78
CA ASP A 76 22.10 -12.29 5.31
C ASP A 76 21.05 -13.39 5.51
N GLU A 77 20.33 -13.37 6.64
CA GLU A 77 19.20 -14.28 6.90
C GLU A 77 18.03 -13.99 5.96
N GLY A 78 17.77 -12.72 5.66
CA GLY A 78 16.78 -12.31 4.67
C GLY A 78 17.09 -12.89 3.29
N TRP A 79 18.33 -12.73 2.84
CA TRP A 79 18.81 -13.32 1.58
C TRP A 79 18.73 -14.85 1.56
N ALA A 80 19.06 -15.51 2.68
CA ALA A 80 18.90 -16.95 2.81
C ALA A 80 17.43 -17.37 2.73
N ALA A 81 16.51 -16.59 3.32
CA ALA A 81 15.09 -16.88 3.29
C ALA A 81 14.49 -16.71 1.89
N VAL A 82 14.73 -15.57 1.22
CA VAL A 82 14.15 -15.29 -0.11
C VAL A 82 14.67 -16.26 -1.17
N ARG A 83 15.93 -16.68 -1.10
CA ARG A 83 16.49 -17.69 -2.03
C ARG A 83 15.93 -19.08 -1.79
N ARG A 84 15.62 -19.42 -0.53
CA ARG A 84 15.01 -20.72 -0.18
C ARG A 84 13.55 -20.82 -0.58
N THR A 85 12.82 -19.70 -0.55
CA THR A 85 11.37 -19.69 -0.83
C THR A 85 11.04 -19.19 -2.23
N GLY A 86 11.96 -18.51 -2.90
CA GLY A 86 11.72 -17.78 -4.14
C GLY A 86 10.83 -16.56 -3.95
N SER A 87 10.59 -16.13 -2.70
CA SER A 87 9.70 -15.02 -2.38
C SER A 87 10.51 -13.74 -2.15
N TYR A 88 10.43 -12.80 -3.09
CA TYR A 88 11.21 -11.56 -3.07
C TYR A 88 10.31 -10.36 -2.76
N PRO A 89 10.69 -9.49 -1.81
CA PRO A 89 9.93 -8.29 -1.50
C PRO A 89 10.16 -7.22 -2.55
N ILE A 90 9.07 -6.64 -3.07
CA ILE A 90 9.12 -5.59 -4.10
C ILE A 90 8.75 -4.21 -3.55
N PHE A 91 8.02 -4.14 -2.43
CA PHE A 91 7.61 -2.89 -1.79
C PHE A 91 7.14 -3.15 -0.35
N ASN A 92 7.16 -2.15 0.53
CA ASN A 92 6.74 -2.34 1.93
C ASN A 92 6.23 -1.06 2.61
N ASP A 93 5.71 -1.23 3.82
CA ASP A 93 5.12 -0.15 4.61
C ASP A 93 6.08 1.00 4.96
N GLY A 94 7.39 0.81 4.80
CA GLY A 94 8.38 1.89 4.97
C GLY A 94 8.15 3.08 4.04
N TYR A 95 7.40 2.89 2.96
CA TYR A 95 7.08 3.91 1.95
C TYR A 95 5.66 4.50 2.09
N VAL A 96 4.85 4.06 3.06
CA VAL A 96 3.45 4.50 3.20
C VAL A 96 3.33 6.02 3.28
N ARG A 97 4.17 6.68 4.09
CA ARG A 97 4.12 8.14 4.26
C ARG A 97 4.38 8.90 2.97
N GLU A 98 5.21 8.37 2.08
CA GLU A 98 5.60 9.03 0.85
C GLU A 98 4.57 8.83 -0.27
N TYR A 99 4.00 7.63 -0.35
CA TYR A 99 3.07 7.21 -1.38
C TYR A 99 1.61 7.15 -0.92
N GLN A 100 1.32 7.78 0.22
CA GLN A 100 -0.01 7.80 0.81
C GLN A 100 -1.06 8.26 -0.21
N ASN A 101 -2.06 7.42 -0.45
CA ASN A 101 -3.15 7.61 -1.40
C ASN A 101 -2.69 7.82 -2.85
N LYS A 102 -1.56 7.21 -3.24
CA LYS A 102 -1.03 7.23 -4.59
C LYS A 102 -0.82 5.80 -5.10
N GLU A 103 -1.02 5.64 -6.40
CA GLU A 103 -0.62 4.46 -7.16
C GLU A 103 0.44 4.86 -8.17
N PHE A 104 1.44 4.02 -8.33
CA PHE A 104 2.56 4.27 -9.23
C PHE A 104 3.17 2.95 -9.71
N LYS A 105 4.03 3.04 -10.73
CA LYS A 105 4.64 1.85 -11.35
C LYS A 105 6.06 1.64 -10.87
N ILE A 106 6.38 0.40 -10.54
CA ILE A 106 7.72 -0.08 -10.25
C ILE A 106 8.10 -1.19 -11.23
N GLU A 107 9.39 -1.27 -11.56
CA GLU A 107 9.99 -2.39 -12.27
C GLU A 107 10.83 -3.23 -11.31
N PHE A 108 10.52 -4.52 -11.22
CA PHE A 108 11.36 -5.52 -10.56
C PHE A 108 12.25 -6.20 -11.59
N SER A 109 13.57 -6.10 -11.39
CA SER A 109 14.59 -6.79 -12.17
C SER A 109 15.32 -7.81 -11.30
N GLY A 110 15.30 -9.09 -11.67
CA GLY A 110 16.00 -10.17 -10.98
C GLY A 110 17.21 -10.68 -11.76
N PHE A 111 18.30 -11.01 -11.07
CA PHE A 111 19.57 -11.36 -11.71
C PHE A 111 20.17 -12.67 -11.17
N ILE A 112 20.68 -13.49 -12.09
CA ILE A 112 21.52 -14.66 -11.81
C ILE A 112 22.83 -14.48 -12.59
N ASP A 113 23.98 -14.62 -11.93
CA ASP A 113 25.32 -14.42 -12.50
C ASP A 113 25.43 -13.12 -13.32
N ASN A 114 24.87 -12.03 -12.76
CA ASN A 114 24.77 -10.70 -13.39
C ASN A 114 23.92 -10.62 -14.66
N GLN A 115 23.31 -11.72 -15.11
CA GLN A 115 22.34 -11.72 -16.20
C GLN A 115 20.93 -11.44 -15.66
N LYS A 116 20.20 -10.51 -16.30
CA LYS A 116 18.79 -10.27 -15.99
C LYS A 116 17.96 -11.45 -16.47
N VAL A 117 17.30 -12.14 -15.54
CA VAL A 117 16.44 -13.30 -15.79
C VAL A 117 14.97 -13.01 -15.54
N VAL A 118 14.66 -11.94 -14.80
CA VAL A 118 13.31 -11.46 -14.56
C VAL A 118 13.27 -9.96 -14.81
N ASP A 119 12.21 -9.52 -15.47
CA ASP A 119 11.90 -8.11 -15.71
C ASP A 119 10.38 -7.94 -15.73
N GLN A 120 9.82 -7.37 -14.66
CA GLN A 120 8.37 -7.29 -14.49
C GLN A 120 7.94 -5.96 -13.89
N ILE A 121 6.96 -5.33 -14.53
CA ILE A 121 6.33 -4.10 -14.05
C ILE A 121 5.14 -4.44 -13.18
N TYR A 122 5.01 -3.69 -12.09
CA TYR A 122 3.91 -3.74 -11.13
C TYR A 122 3.32 -2.35 -10.93
N THR A 123 2.01 -2.30 -10.67
CA THR A 123 1.36 -1.11 -10.12
C THR A 123 1.17 -1.34 -8.62
N VAL A 124 1.76 -0.48 -7.80
CA VAL A 124 1.67 -0.55 -6.33
C VAL A 124 1.13 0.77 -5.79
N GLY A 125 0.58 0.73 -4.58
CA GLY A 125 0.13 1.94 -3.91
C GLY A 125 0.24 1.83 -2.40
N ALA A 126 -0.09 2.92 -1.71
CA ALA A 126 -0.24 2.93 -0.26
C ALA A 126 -1.53 3.63 0.13
N ASN A 127 -2.26 3.04 1.08
CA ASN A 127 -3.36 3.71 1.75
C ASN A 127 -2.85 4.36 3.05
N CYS A 128 -3.75 4.75 3.95
CA CYS A 128 -3.38 5.37 5.21
C CYS A 128 -2.51 4.50 6.13
N CYS A 129 -2.57 3.17 6.00
CA CYS A 129 -1.93 2.26 6.93
C CYS A 129 -0.89 1.37 6.26
N HIS A 130 -1.18 0.86 5.06
CA HIS A 130 -0.36 -0.17 4.42
C HIS A 130 -0.20 0.03 2.93
N VAL A 131 0.86 -0.57 2.40
CA VAL A 131 1.02 -0.79 0.97
C VAL A 131 0.10 -1.87 0.44
N TYR A 132 -0.20 -1.80 -0.85
CA TYR A 132 -0.98 -2.80 -1.56
C TYR A 132 -0.50 -2.97 -3.00
N LEU A 133 -0.67 -4.19 -3.52
CA LEU A 133 -0.46 -4.49 -4.93
C LEU A 133 -1.74 -4.18 -5.68
N GLN A 134 -1.68 -3.24 -6.61
CA GLN A 134 -2.82 -2.90 -7.47
C GLN A 134 -2.87 -3.79 -8.70
N GLU A 135 -1.72 -4.03 -9.34
CA GLU A 135 -1.65 -4.81 -10.57
C GLU A 135 -0.28 -5.49 -10.75
N GLY A 136 -0.31 -6.73 -11.24
CA GLY A 136 0.86 -7.51 -11.63
C GLY A 136 0.82 -8.95 -11.08
N PRO A 137 1.60 -9.87 -11.67
CA PRO A 137 1.60 -11.27 -11.27
C PRO A 137 2.34 -11.48 -9.93
N THR A 138 1.66 -12.08 -8.95
CA THR A 138 2.30 -12.46 -7.68
C THR A 138 3.14 -13.73 -7.78
N GLN A 139 3.05 -14.46 -8.89
CA GLN A 139 3.88 -15.63 -9.18
C GLN A 139 4.41 -15.54 -10.61
N LEU A 140 5.72 -15.71 -10.76
CA LEU A 140 6.45 -15.75 -12.02
C LEU A 140 7.05 -17.14 -12.20
N ILE A 141 6.95 -17.67 -13.42
CA ILE A 141 7.60 -18.92 -13.82
C ILE A 141 8.67 -18.57 -14.86
N ILE A 142 9.91 -19.00 -14.65
CA ILE A 142 11.02 -18.86 -15.60
C ILE A 142 11.63 -20.22 -15.91
N ASP A 143 12.40 -20.30 -16.98
CA ASP A 143 13.14 -21.51 -17.37
C ASP A 143 14.50 -21.57 -16.66
#